data_AF-A0A2N0ZLA2-F1
#
_entry.id   AF-A0A2N0ZLA2-F1
#
_cell.length_a   1.000
_cell.length_b   1.000
_cell.length_c   1.000
_cell.angle_alpha   90.00
_cell.angle_beta   90.00
_cell.angle_gamma   90.00
#
_symmetry.space_group_name_H-M   'P 1'
#
loop_
_entity.id
_entity.type
_entity.pdbx_description
1 polymer ?
#
loop_
_entity_poly.entity_id
_entity_poly.type
_entity_poly.pdbx_seq_one_letter_code
_entity_poly.pdbx_strand_id
1 'polypeptide(L)'
;MENPAQDVTLPKKRKREMAVWTLVQVNYILREAPHIARVTRCLIGFQIGLLAGLIQGEILALRWKDIDFDNNIINIRQTLTQKAEIKAGAKNESSVRSVFIPR
;
A
#
# COMPACT_ATOMS: atom_id res chain seq x y z
N MET A 1 -40.50 12.27 -9.82
CA MET A 1 -39.63 13.07 -8.94
C MET A 1 -38.34 13.32 -9.69
N GLU A 2 -38.10 14.57 -10.10
CA GLU A 2 -36.83 14.97 -10.72
C GLU A 2 -35.73 15.00 -9.67
N ASN A 3 -34.50 14.66 -10.07
CA ASN A 3 -33.33 14.70 -9.21
C ASN A 3 -32.92 16.18 -9.00
N PRO A 4 -33.05 16.76 -7.79
CA PRO A 4 -32.75 18.17 -7.54
C PRO A 4 -31.26 18.51 -7.66
N ALA A 5 -30.38 17.51 -7.81
CA ALA A 5 -28.95 17.69 -8.01
C ALA A 5 -28.53 17.68 -9.50
N GLN A 6 -29.48 17.56 -10.43
CA GLN A 6 -29.19 17.35 -11.85
C GLN A 6 -28.52 18.57 -12.53
N ASP A 7 -28.81 19.78 -12.05
CA ASP A 7 -28.25 21.04 -12.59
C ASP A 7 -27.20 21.70 -11.66
N VAL A 8 -26.75 21.01 -10.60
CA VAL A 8 -25.77 21.56 -9.68
C VAL A 8 -24.36 21.35 -10.22
N THR A 9 -23.66 22.44 -10.53
CA THR A 9 -22.21 22.38 -10.84
C THR A 9 -21.43 22.18 -9.54
N LEU A 10 -20.75 21.04 -9.41
CA LEU A 10 -19.93 20.75 -8.24
C LEU A 10 -18.82 21.82 -8.09
N PRO A 11 -18.62 22.43 -6.90
CA PRO A 11 -17.53 23.37 -6.71
C PRO A 11 -16.19 22.67 -6.97
N LYS A 12 -15.26 23.38 -7.64
CA LYS A 12 -13.92 22.86 -7.93
C LYS A 12 -13.21 22.54 -6.62
N LYS A 13 -13.12 21.25 -6.27
CA LYS A 13 -12.29 20.79 -5.16
C LYS A 13 -10.84 21.11 -5.49
N ARG A 14 -10.20 22.03 -4.75
CA ARG A 14 -8.75 22.22 -4.81
C ARG A 14 -8.10 20.91 -4.34
N LYS A 15 -7.46 20.17 -5.24
CA LYS A 15 -6.65 19.02 -4.87
C LYS A 15 -5.47 19.55 -4.08
N ARG A 16 -5.39 19.23 -2.79
CA ARG A 16 -4.15 19.45 -2.03
C ARG A 16 -3.07 18.55 -2.63
N GLU A 17 -1.89 19.12 -2.87
CA GLU A 17 -0.74 18.33 -3.25
C GLU A 17 -0.41 17.32 -2.14
N MET A 18 -0.04 16.12 -2.54
CA MET A 18 0.34 15.06 -1.61
C MET A 18 1.74 15.35 -1.10
N ALA A 19 1.89 15.55 0.20
CA ALA A 19 3.21 15.63 0.81
C ALA A 19 3.88 14.24 0.74
N VAL A 20 4.98 14.16 0.00
CA VAL A 20 5.80 12.95 -0.11
C VAL A 20 7.02 13.07 0.79
N TRP A 21 7.50 11.95 1.32
CA TRP A 21 8.72 11.94 2.13
C TRP A 21 9.95 12.11 1.25
N THR A 22 10.90 12.90 1.73
CA THR A 22 12.23 12.98 1.12
C THR A 22 13.04 11.74 1.46
N LEU A 23 14.08 11.45 0.68
CA LEU A 23 15.02 10.35 0.96
C LEU A 23 15.60 10.44 2.39
N VAL A 24 15.89 11.66 2.87
CA VAL A 24 16.41 11.91 4.22
C VAL A 24 15.39 11.48 5.29
N GLN A 25 14.11 11.80 5.09
CA GLN A 25 13.04 11.41 6.01
C GLN A 25 12.79 9.90 6.01
N VAL A 26 12.83 9.27 4.84
CA VAL A 26 12.73 7.81 4.71
C VAL A 26 13.87 7.13 5.47
N ASN A 27 15.12 7.55 5.23
CA ASN A 27 16.30 6.99 5.89
C ASN A 27 16.27 7.20 7.40
N TYR A 28 15.82 8.37 7.86
CA TYR A 28 15.64 8.65 9.27
C TYR A 28 14.67 7.65 9.92
N ILE A 29 13.50 7.44 9.33
CA ILE A 29 12.51 6.50 9.87
C ILE A 29 13.03 5.07 9.87
N LEU A 30 13.67 4.62 8.78
CA LEU A 30 14.22 3.26 8.72
C LEU A 30 15.30 3.02 9.79
N ARG A 31 16.08 4.05 10.13
CA ARG A 31 17.11 3.97 11.18
C ARG A 31 16.54 4.02 12.59
N GLU A 32 15.59 4.91 12.85
CA GLU A 32 15.09 5.16 14.21
C GLU A 32 13.91 4.25 14.60
N ALA A 33 13.12 3.77 13.65
CA ALA A 33 11.94 2.94 13.91
C ALA A 33 12.18 1.67 14.75
N PRO A 34 13.32 0.94 14.63
CA PRO A 34 13.63 -0.19 15.51
C PRO A 34 13.70 0.17 16.98
N HIS A 35 14.03 1.43 17.30
CA HIS A 35 14.16 1.93 18.68
C HIS A 35 12.83 2.43 19.27
N ILE A 36 11.75 2.43 18.49
CA ILE A 36 10.42 2.93 18.91
C ILE A 36 9.45 1.76 19.06
N ALA A 37 9.19 1.33 20.30
CA ALA A 37 8.43 0.11 20.62
C ALA A 37 7.07 -0.07 19.89
N ARG A 38 6.36 1.03 19.58
CA ARG A 38 5.07 0.97 18.84
C ARG A 38 5.25 0.85 17.33
N VAL A 39 6.32 1.41 16.77
CA VAL A 39 6.57 1.43 15.32
C VAL A 39 7.10 0.09 14.84
N THR A 40 7.84 -0.63 15.70
CA THR A 40 8.43 -1.94 15.39
C THR A 40 7.43 -2.94 14.80
N ARG A 41 6.17 -2.94 15.27
CA ARG A 41 5.13 -3.86 14.76
C ARG A 41 4.70 -3.59 13.31
N CYS A 42 4.76 -2.34 12.87
CA CYS A 42 4.37 -1.94 11.51
C CYS A 42 5.59 -1.77 10.59
N LEU A 43 6.81 -1.84 11.13
CA LEU A 43 8.05 -1.54 10.43
C LEU A 43 8.22 -2.40 9.17
N ILE A 44 7.94 -3.70 9.27
CA ILE A 44 8.00 -4.63 8.13
C ILE A 44 7.06 -4.18 7.01
N GLY A 45 5.83 -3.78 7.37
CA GLY A 45 4.87 -3.26 6.40
C GLY A 45 5.35 -1.96 5.74
N PHE A 46 5.94 -1.05 6.51
CA PHE A 46 6.52 0.18 5.94
C PHE A 46 7.69 -0.12 5.00
N GLN A 47 8.59 -1.03 5.38
CA GLN A 47 9.72 -1.44 4.54
C GLN A 47 9.25 -2.04 3.21
N ILE A 48 8.26 -2.94 3.24
CA ILE A 48 7.69 -3.52 2.02
C ILE A 48 7.05 -2.42 1.16
N GLY A 49 6.28 -1.51 1.76
CA GLY A 49 5.66 -0.41 1.01
C GLY A 49 6.67 0.54 0.37
N LEU A 50 7.75 0.87 1.08
CA LEU A 50 8.81 1.76 0.62
C LEU A 50 9.70 1.11 -0.46
N LEU A 51 10.05 -0.17 -0.29
CA LEU A 51 10.99 -0.86 -1.18
C LEU A 51 10.33 -1.47 -2.40
N ALA A 52 9.11 -1.99 -2.25
CA ALA A 52 8.42 -2.76 -3.28
C ALA A 52 7.18 -2.04 -3.85
N GLY A 53 6.82 -0.87 -3.31
CA GLY A 53 5.71 -0.07 -3.81
C GLY A 53 4.33 -0.73 -3.63
N LEU A 54 4.18 -1.59 -2.63
CA LEU A 54 2.89 -2.21 -2.32
C LEU A 54 2.01 -1.22 -1.55
N ILE A 55 0.71 -1.25 -1.84
CA ILE A 55 -0.28 -0.51 -1.05
C ILE A 55 -0.64 -1.28 0.23
N GLN A 56 -1.08 -0.57 1.26
CA GLN A 56 -1.39 -1.16 2.57
C GLN A 56 -2.26 -2.43 2.51
N GLY A 57 -3.32 -2.43 1.69
CA GLY A 57 -4.20 -3.60 1.56
C GLY A 57 -3.51 -4.82 0.95
N GLU A 58 -2.56 -4.62 0.03
CA GLU A 58 -1.75 -5.71 -0.53
C GLU A 58 -0.81 -6.29 0.53
N ILE A 59 -0.09 -5.42 1.25
CA ILE A 59 0.84 -5.80 2.32
C ILE A 59 0.13 -6.61 3.40
N LEU A 60 -1.03 -6.14 3.86
CA LEU A 60 -1.80 -6.81 4.90
C LEU A 60 -2.45 -8.13 4.43
N ALA A 61 -2.54 -8.35 3.12
CA ALA A 61 -3.08 -9.58 2.54
C ALA A 61 -2.01 -10.55 2.04
N LEU A 62 -0.71 -10.26 2.24
CA LEU A 62 0.36 -11.19 1.90
C LEU A 62 0.28 -12.46 2.74
N ARG A 63 0.44 -13.61 2.09
CA ARG A 63 0.60 -14.91 2.76
C ARG A 63 1.99 -15.44 2.49
N TRP A 64 2.46 -16.37 3.32
CA TRP A 64 3.74 -17.05 3.12
C TRP A 64 3.90 -17.68 1.74
N LYS A 65 2.84 -18.28 1.19
CA LYS A 65 2.84 -18.88 -0.17
C LYS A 65 2.96 -17.87 -1.31
N ASP A 66 2.77 -16.59 -1.03
CA ASP A 66 2.89 -15.52 -2.02
C ASP A 66 4.34 -15.01 -2.13
N ILE A 67 5.26 -15.47 -1.27
CA ILE A 67 6.67 -15.07 -1.23
C ILE A 67 7.54 -16.19 -1.81
N ASP A 68 8.28 -15.88 -2.88
CA ASP A 68 9.28 -16.74 -3.47
C ASP A 68 10.67 -16.24 -3.05
N PHE A 69 11.25 -16.90 -2.05
CA PHE A 69 12.55 -16.54 -1.50
C PHE A 69 13.71 -16.93 -2.42
N ASP A 70 13.53 -17.92 -3.29
CA ASP A 70 14.58 -18.40 -4.19
C ASP A 70 14.80 -17.39 -5.32
N ASN A 71 13.70 -16.84 -5.85
CA ASN A 71 13.73 -15.86 -6.93
C ASN A 71 13.65 -14.40 -6.46
N ASN A 72 13.51 -14.17 -5.15
CA ASN A 72 13.28 -12.85 -4.54
C ASN A 72 12.05 -12.14 -5.13
N ILE A 73 10.92 -12.85 -5.22
CA ILE A 73 9.70 -12.33 -5.82
C ILE A 73 8.56 -12.31 -4.79
N ILE A 74 7.84 -11.20 -4.72
CA ILE A 74 6.55 -11.11 -4.02
C ILE A 74 5.43 -11.16 -5.05
N ASN A 75 4.53 -12.13 -4.91
CA ASN A 75 3.37 -12.32 -5.77
C ASN A 75 2.13 -11.67 -5.15
N ILE A 76 1.68 -10.56 -5.71
CA ILE A 76 0.50 -9.85 -5.22
C ILE A 76 -0.74 -10.48 -5.84
N ARG A 77 -1.53 -11.20 -5.04
CA ARG A 77 -2.70 -11.97 -5.53
C ARG A 77 -4.04 -11.50 -4.97
N GLN A 78 -4.03 -10.70 -3.90
CA GLN A 78 -5.21 -10.34 -3.13
C GLN A 78 -4.97 -9.06 -2.34
N THR A 79 -6.05 -8.46 -1.84
CA THR A 79 -5.99 -7.24 -1.04
C THR A 79 -6.97 -7.34 0.15
N LEU A 80 -6.56 -6.80 1.30
CA LEU A 80 -7.40 -6.69 2.48
C LEU A 80 -8.22 -5.40 2.38
N THR A 81 -9.54 -5.52 2.44
CA THR A 81 -10.44 -4.36 2.41
C THR A 81 -10.53 -3.70 3.79
N GLN A 82 -11.06 -2.48 3.84
CA GLN A 82 -11.35 -1.79 5.11
C GLN A 82 -12.38 -2.53 5.98
N LYS A 83 -13.16 -3.46 5.40
CA LYS A 83 -14.09 -4.33 6.13
C LYS A 83 -13.41 -5.61 6.68
N ALA A 84 -12.08 -5.67 6.61
CA ALA A 84 -11.28 -6.85 6.98
C ALA A 84 -11.58 -8.10 6.13
N GLU A 85 -12.06 -7.90 4.89
CA GLU A 85 -12.34 -8.99 3.96
C GLU A 85 -11.16 -9.18 3.00
N ILE A 86 -10.80 -10.42 2.73
CA ILE A 86 -9.82 -10.74 1.69
C ILE A 86 -10.53 -10.77 0.34
N LYS A 87 -10.15 -9.86 -0.55
CA LYS A 87 -10.64 -9.85 -1.94
C LYS A 87 -9.61 -10.51 -2.84
N ALA A 88 -10.05 -11.55 -3.56
CA ALA A 88 -9.26 -12.19 -4.60
C ALA A 88 -9.13 -11.25 -5.81
N GLY A 89 -7.92 -11.16 -6.36
CA GLY A 89 -7.55 -10.08 -7.27
C GLY A 89 -7.25 -8.82 -6.47
N ALA A 90 -6.14 -8.17 -6.79
CA ALA A 90 -5.95 -6.80 -6.32
C ALA A 90 -6.95 -5.88 -7.06
N LYS A 91 -7.01 -4.58 -6.70
CA LYS A 91 -8.14 -3.67 -7.01
C LYS A 91 -8.63 -3.68 -8.47
N ASN A 92 -7.80 -4.10 -9.43
CA ASN A 92 -8.04 -4.23 -10.87
C ASN A 92 -7.30 -5.49 -11.40
N GLU A 93 -7.64 -6.04 -12.58
CA GLU A 93 -6.92 -7.20 -13.18
C GLU A 93 -5.41 -6.98 -13.34
N SER A 94 -5.00 -5.74 -13.64
CA SER A 94 -3.58 -5.31 -13.71
C SER A 94 -2.85 -5.30 -12.37
N SER A 95 -3.57 -5.47 -11.25
CA SER A 95 -3.00 -5.40 -9.91
C SER A 95 -2.47 -6.75 -9.42
N VAL A 96 -2.84 -7.86 -10.08
CA VAL A 96 -2.19 -9.15 -9.88
C VAL A 96 -0.84 -9.11 -10.58
N ARG A 97 0.24 -9.01 -9.80
CA ARG A 97 1.59 -8.79 -10.33
C ARG A 97 2.64 -9.43 -9.44
N SER A 98 3.82 -9.63 -10.01
CA SER A 98 5.01 -10.08 -9.30
C SER A 98 5.99 -8.92 -9.20
N VAL A 99 6.49 -8.66 -8.00
CA VAL A 99 7.49 -7.61 -7.73
C VAL A 99 8.79 -8.28 -7.34
N PHE A 100 9.85 -7.99 -8.07
CA PHE A 100 11.20 -8.40 -7.70
C PHE A 100 11.72 -7.53 -6.56
N ILE A 101 12.30 -8.17 -5.55
CA ILE A 101 12.93 -7.51 -4.41
C ILE A 101 14.44 -7.62 -4.57
N PRO A 102 15.15 -6.49 -4.77
CA PRO A 102 16.60 -6.50 -4.81
C PRO A 102 17.18 -6.93 -3.46
N ARG A 103 18.32 -7.62 -3.51
CA ARG A 103 19.08 -8.06 -2.33
C ARG A 103 19.81 -6.92 -1.67
#